data_AF-A0A3R6NGH1-F1
#
_entry.id   AF-A0A3R6NGH1-F1
#
_cell.length_a   1.000
_cell.length_b   1.000
_cell.length_c   1.000
_cell.angle_alpha   90.00
_cell.angle_beta   90.00
_cell.angle_gamma   90.00
#
_symmetry.space_group_name_H-M   'P 1'
#
loop_
_entity.id
_entity.type
_entity.pdbx_description
1 polymer ?
#
loop_
_entity_poly.entity_id
_entity_poly.type
_entity_poly.pdbx_seq_one_letter_code
_entity_poly.pdbx_strand_id
1 'polypeptide(L)'
;MKKVLGLNFGRVNGNCKKFLTEAVEAAKCAGAETQIIDTMKLEIKPCIGCGACSRVLESGKGQITCCQKDDYEMLSDAVLAADAIIVAAPVYVLAPTGQMKNFIDRFGPAHDKAYMLFENELRKDTGGEELNPDCLKRHLVSYISVGGATTPHWVAYGIPGMNLFGMSLNMKVVDQLDAYGAYVPDNHQKLLEKSKHMGTRIVEALDLKNSEITWESDPGVCPVCHCKEVTLNGTDQVCCPVCGIYGTLKMDGTKVCVEFSEEEQSRSRLKFTGVLEHQVEQGRKDRYPRFDEYVEKFRAMQEEL
;
A
#
# COMPACT_ATOMS: atom_id res chain seq x y z
N MET A 1 8.93 15.65 13.28
CA MET A 1 9.97 15.21 12.33
C MET A 1 9.35 14.11 11.49
N LYS A 2 9.51 14.13 10.17
CA LYS A 2 8.92 13.14 9.26
C LYS A 2 9.56 11.76 9.49
N LYS A 3 8.77 10.70 9.62
CA LYS A 3 9.26 9.33 9.87
C LYS A 3 9.12 8.47 8.63
N VAL A 4 10.24 7.95 8.13
CA VAL A 4 10.30 7.01 7.00
C VAL A 4 10.75 5.64 7.49
N LEU A 5 9.90 4.62 7.27
CA LEU A 5 10.19 3.24 7.62
C LEU A 5 10.58 2.42 6.38
N GLY A 6 11.76 1.83 6.39
CA GLY A 6 12.16 0.81 5.42
C GLY A 6 11.76 -0.59 5.89
N LEU A 7 11.01 -1.32 5.07
CA LEU A 7 10.66 -2.72 5.32
C LEU A 7 11.37 -3.65 4.34
N ASN A 8 12.28 -4.48 4.86
CA ASN A 8 12.97 -5.50 4.06
C ASN A 8 12.30 -6.86 4.27
N PHE A 9 11.56 -7.31 3.26
CA PHE A 9 11.01 -8.67 3.14
C PHE A 9 11.98 -9.64 2.44
N GLY A 10 13.18 -9.19 2.10
CA GLY A 10 14.24 -10.01 1.52
C GLY A 10 15.26 -10.50 2.54
N ARG A 11 16.29 -11.20 2.03
CA ARG A 11 17.44 -11.58 2.85
C ARG A 11 18.15 -10.33 3.37
N VAL A 12 18.65 -10.41 4.60
CA VAL A 12 19.37 -9.31 5.29
C VAL A 12 20.59 -8.83 4.48
N ASN A 13 21.26 -9.72 3.75
CA ASN A 13 22.42 -9.39 2.91
C ASN A 13 22.09 -9.47 1.40
N GLY A 14 20.81 -9.38 1.04
CA GLY A 14 20.33 -9.51 -0.33
C GLY A 14 20.16 -8.18 -1.07
N ASN A 15 19.81 -8.24 -2.35
CA ASN A 15 19.60 -7.06 -3.19
C ASN A 15 18.43 -6.18 -2.71
N CYS A 16 17.35 -6.77 -2.17
CA CYS A 16 16.27 -6.01 -1.52
C CYS A 16 16.81 -5.06 -0.46
N LYS A 17 17.67 -5.56 0.46
CA LYS A 17 18.27 -4.73 1.49
C LYS A 17 19.13 -3.63 0.91
N LYS A 18 19.97 -3.94 -0.09
CA LYS A 18 20.86 -2.95 -0.73
C LYS A 18 20.08 -1.78 -1.33
N PHE A 19 19.09 -2.07 -2.17
CA PHE A 19 18.26 -1.04 -2.79
C PHE A 19 17.43 -0.27 -1.76
N LEU A 20 16.86 -0.96 -0.77
CA LEU A 20 16.14 -0.32 0.32
C LEU A 20 17.04 0.60 1.14
N THR A 21 18.26 0.18 1.48
CA THR A 21 19.21 1.00 2.23
C THR A 21 19.57 2.26 1.47
N GLU A 22 19.81 2.17 0.15
CA GLU A 22 20.07 3.36 -0.67
C GLU A 22 18.89 4.35 -0.65
N ALA A 23 17.66 3.85 -0.78
CA ALA A 23 16.46 4.68 -0.69
C ALA A 23 16.28 5.32 0.70
N VAL A 24 16.50 4.55 1.76
CA VAL A 24 16.32 5.03 3.14
C VAL A 24 17.42 6.05 3.52
N GLU A 25 18.67 5.85 3.11
CA GLU A 25 19.72 6.85 3.31
C GLU A 25 19.43 8.14 2.53
N ALA A 26 18.87 8.05 1.32
CA ALA A 26 18.42 9.23 0.58
C ALA A 26 17.29 9.99 1.29
N ALA A 27 16.32 9.25 1.86
CA ALA A 27 15.25 9.85 2.67
C ALA A 27 15.80 10.55 3.91
N LYS A 28 16.81 9.96 4.57
CA LYS A 28 17.52 10.56 5.69
C LYS A 28 18.26 11.84 5.29
N CYS A 29 18.95 11.83 4.15
CA CYS A 29 19.59 13.04 3.59
C CYS A 29 18.57 14.14 3.26
N ALA A 30 17.33 13.78 2.92
CA ALA A 30 16.21 14.71 2.73
C ALA A 30 15.57 15.19 4.04
N GLY A 31 16.10 14.80 5.21
CA GLY A 31 15.69 15.32 6.52
C GLY A 31 14.67 14.46 7.28
N ALA A 32 14.39 13.23 6.83
CA ALA A 32 13.54 12.30 7.57
C ALA A 32 14.29 11.58 8.70
N GLU A 33 13.57 11.25 9.77
CA GLU A 33 13.96 10.21 10.72
C GLU A 33 13.72 8.84 10.06
N THR A 34 14.71 7.96 10.09
CA THR A 34 14.66 6.72 9.32
C THR A 34 15.02 5.48 10.13
N GLN A 35 14.30 4.39 9.88
CA GLN A 35 14.59 3.06 10.43
C GLN A 35 14.44 2.00 9.33
N ILE A 36 15.20 0.91 9.40
CA ILE A 36 14.95 -0.30 8.58
C ILE A 36 14.64 -1.49 9.49
N ILE A 37 13.55 -2.21 9.19
CA ILE A 37 13.20 -3.48 9.82
C ILE A 37 13.41 -4.63 8.83
N ASP A 38 14.21 -5.62 9.22
CA ASP A 38 14.36 -6.88 8.49
C ASP A 38 13.26 -7.86 8.90
N THR A 39 12.16 -7.89 8.16
CA THR A 39 10.96 -8.67 8.53
C THR A 39 11.19 -10.18 8.47
N MET A 40 12.22 -10.63 7.75
CA MET A 40 12.65 -12.03 7.72
C MET A 40 13.34 -12.49 9.01
N LYS A 41 13.63 -11.59 9.96
CA LYS A 41 14.09 -11.94 11.31
C LYS A 41 12.94 -12.10 12.31
N LEU A 42 11.72 -11.79 11.91
CA LEU A 42 10.55 -11.76 12.78
C LEU A 42 9.74 -13.04 12.63
N GLU A 43 9.19 -13.53 13.74
CA GLU A 43 8.17 -14.57 13.72
C GLU A 43 6.81 -13.93 13.46
N ILE A 44 6.25 -14.14 12.26
CA ILE A 44 4.90 -13.69 11.90
C ILE A 44 4.13 -14.90 11.37
N LYS A 45 3.25 -15.43 12.22
CA LYS A 45 2.38 -16.54 11.87
C LYS A 45 1.32 -16.12 10.85
N PRO A 46 0.85 -17.04 9.99
CA PRO A 46 -0.29 -16.78 9.12
C PRO A 46 -1.53 -16.32 9.89
N CYS A 47 -2.35 -15.50 9.25
CA CYS A 47 -3.65 -15.14 9.81
C CYS A 47 -4.55 -16.38 9.88
N ILE A 48 -5.20 -16.61 11.03
CA ILE A 48 -6.15 -17.71 11.22
C ILE A 48 -7.61 -17.29 11.01
N GLY A 49 -7.86 -16.04 10.59
CA GLY A 49 -9.21 -15.55 10.29
C GLY A 49 -10.16 -15.49 11.50
N CYS A 50 -9.64 -15.37 12.73
CA CYS A 50 -10.47 -15.45 13.93
C CYS A 50 -11.35 -14.21 14.19
N GLY A 51 -11.12 -13.10 13.49
CA GLY A 51 -11.87 -11.83 13.63
C GLY A 51 -11.68 -11.10 14.97
N ALA A 52 -10.69 -11.49 15.79
CA ALA A 52 -10.50 -10.87 17.10
C ALA A 52 -10.18 -9.37 17.02
N CYS A 53 -9.31 -8.97 16.09
CA CYS A 53 -8.95 -7.56 15.87
C CYS A 53 -10.16 -6.71 15.47
N SER A 54 -11.02 -7.21 14.57
CA SER A 54 -12.26 -6.52 14.17
C SER A 54 -13.25 -6.41 15.33
N ARG A 55 -13.44 -7.46 16.14
CA ARG A 55 -14.31 -7.37 17.32
C ARG A 55 -13.81 -6.37 18.36
N VAL A 56 -12.49 -6.26 18.55
CA VAL A 56 -11.92 -5.25 19.45
C VAL A 56 -12.19 -3.85 18.90
N LEU A 57 -11.95 -3.62 17.61
CA LEU A 57 -12.28 -2.38 16.92
C LEU A 57 -13.76 -2.03 17.10
N GLU A 58 -14.66 -2.97 16.87
CA GLU A 58 -16.12 -2.77 16.93
C GLU A 58 -16.65 -2.55 18.35
N SER A 59 -15.93 -3.04 19.36
CA SER A 59 -16.37 -2.96 20.75
C SER A 59 -16.33 -1.55 21.33
N GLY A 60 -15.54 -0.66 20.73
CA GLY A 60 -15.33 0.70 21.24
C GLY A 60 -14.51 0.81 22.53
N LYS A 61 -13.94 -0.30 23.03
CA LYS A 61 -13.32 -0.41 24.36
C LYS A 61 -11.80 -0.62 24.35
N GLY A 62 -11.15 -0.38 23.21
CA GLY A 62 -9.71 -0.54 23.12
C GLY A 62 -9.15 -0.34 21.71
N GLN A 63 -7.82 -0.44 21.63
CA GLN A 63 -7.05 -0.35 20.39
C GLN A 63 -7.06 -1.66 19.61
N ILE A 64 -6.88 -1.56 18.28
CA ILE A 64 -6.83 -2.72 17.39
C ILE A 64 -5.65 -3.61 17.80
N THR A 65 -5.93 -4.85 18.20
CA THR A 65 -4.91 -5.78 18.72
C THR A 65 -5.12 -7.19 18.18
N CYS A 66 -4.03 -7.94 18.04
CA CYS A 66 -4.07 -9.32 17.58
C CYS A 66 -4.00 -10.29 18.76
N CYS A 67 -4.84 -11.33 18.75
CA CYS A 67 -4.77 -12.35 19.80
C CYS A 67 -3.56 -13.29 19.66
N GLN A 68 -2.95 -13.38 18.47
CA GLN A 68 -1.75 -14.17 18.25
C GLN A 68 -0.53 -13.43 18.82
N LYS A 69 0.27 -14.11 19.65
CA LYS A 69 1.46 -13.56 20.32
C LYS A 69 2.73 -13.98 19.58
N ASP A 70 3.21 -13.05 18.76
CA ASP A 70 4.42 -13.10 17.95
C ASP A 70 4.81 -11.66 17.54
N ASP A 71 5.76 -11.49 16.63
CA ASP A 71 6.36 -10.17 16.33
C ASP A 71 5.48 -9.26 15.47
N TYR A 72 4.26 -9.69 15.12
CA TYR A 72 3.34 -8.93 14.28
C TYR A 72 2.96 -7.57 14.90
N GLU A 73 2.64 -7.52 16.20
CA GLU A 73 2.17 -6.28 16.84
C GLU A 73 3.26 -5.20 16.76
N MET A 74 4.51 -5.56 17.05
CA MET A 74 5.65 -4.64 16.93
C MET A 74 5.84 -4.10 15.50
N LEU A 75 5.73 -4.96 14.49
CA LEU A 75 5.83 -4.52 13.09
C LEU A 75 4.64 -3.64 12.67
N SER A 76 3.43 -4.01 13.10
CA SER A 76 2.20 -3.25 12.85
C SER A 76 2.31 -1.84 13.45
N ASP A 77 2.75 -1.73 14.70
CA ASP A 77 2.92 -0.45 15.38
C ASP A 77 3.96 0.44 14.69
N ALA A 78 5.07 -0.15 14.22
CA ALA A 78 6.07 0.59 13.44
C ALA A 78 5.50 1.13 12.13
N VAL A 79 4.67 0.35 11.42
CA VAL A 79 4.00 0.78 10.19
C VAL A 79 3.02 1.93 10.45
N LEU A 80 2.21 1.82 11.51
CA LEU A 80 1.24 2.85 11.87
C LEU A 80 1.94 4.15 12.29
N ALA A 81 3.02 4.05 13.06
CA ALA A 81 3.78 5.21 13.54
C ALA A 81 4.56 5.95 12.43
N ALA A 82 4.89 5.30 11.32
CA ALA A 82 5.56 5.92 10.19
C ALA A 82 4.64 6.89 9.42
N ASP A 83 5.19 7.93 8.81
CA ASP A 83 4.44 8.81 7.89
C ASP A 83 4.57 8.30 6.44
N ALA A 84 5.68 7.65 6.14
CA ALA A 84 5.98 7.05 4.86
C ALA A 84 6.70 5.71 5.00
N ILE A 85 6.44 4.77 4.09
CA ILE A 85 7.01 3.43 4.11
C ILE A 85 7.67 3.13 2.75
N ILE A 86 8.90 2.62 2.77
CA ILE A 86 9.54 2.05 1.58
C ILE A 86 9.62 0.54 1.79
N VAL A 87 8.94 -0.22 0.94
CA VAL A 87 8.85 -1.68 1.06
C VAL A 87 9.69 -2.33 -0.02
N ALA A 88 10.63 -3.20 0.35
CA ALA A 88 11.40 -4.01 -0.59
C ALA A 88 11.12 -5.50 -0.40
N ALA A 89 10.75 -6.20 -1.46
CA ALA A 89 10.46 -7.63 -1.43
C ALA A 89 11.09 -8.36 -2.62
N PRO A 90 11.60 -9.59 -2.41
CA PRO A 90 12.07 -10.41 -3.51
C PRO A 90 10.88 -11.03 -4.25
N VAL A 91 11.06 -11.27 -5.54
CA VAL A 91 10.12 -12.06 -6.35
C VAL A 91 10.53 -13.53 -6.33
N TYR A 92 9.70 -14.38 -5.73
CA TYR A 92 9.83 -15.82 -5.71
C TYR A 92 8.58 -16.45 -6.32
N VAL A 93 8.75 -17.22 -7.40
CA VAL A 93 7.63 -17.79 -8.18
C VAL A 93 6.66 -16.67 -8.62
N LEU A 94 7.19 -15.66 -9.31
CA LEU A 94 6.51 -14.47 -9.84
C LEU A 94 5.92 -13.49 -8.82
N ALA A 95 5.72 -13.87 -7.55
CA ALA A 95 5.10 -13.03 -6.53
C ALA A 95 6.06 -12.67 -5.38
N PRO A 96 5.70 -11.70 -4.50
CA PRO A 96 6.47 -11.39 -3.31
C PRO A 96 6.57 -12.58 -2.33
N THR A 97 7.53 -12.51 -1.41
CA THR A 97 7.72 -13.55 -0.37
C THR A 97 6.46 -13.82 0.46
N GLY A 98 6.29 -15.06 0.93
CA GLY A 98 5.16 -15.46 1.76
C GLY A 98 5.05 -14.69 3.09
N GLN A 99 6.18 -14.29 3.69
CA GLN A 99 6.21 -13.47 4.91
C GLN A 99 5.46 -12.13 4.73
N MET A 100 5.50 -11.54 3.53
CA MET A 100 4.77 -10.32 3.21
C MET A 100 3.28 -10.55 3.29
N LYS A 101 2.79 -11.67 2.72
CA LYS A 101 1.38 -12.04 2.78
C LYS A 101 0.92 -12.37 4.21
N ASN A 102 1.77 -13.02 5.01
CA ASN A 102 1.47 -13.28 6.43
C ASN A 102 1.23 -11.96 7.21
N PHE A 103 2.05 -10.94 6.96
CA PHE A 103 1.84 -9.61 7.55
C PHE A 103 0.55 -8.96 7.02
N ILE A 104 0.39 -8.88 5.70
CA ILE A 104 -0.77 -8.23 5.05
C ILE A 104 -2.10 -8.84 5.51
N ASP A 105 -2.18 -10.17 5.62
CA ASP A 105 -3.41 -10.86 6.01
C ASP A 105 -3.82 -10.63 7.46
N ARG A 106 -2.87 -10.30 8.33
CA ARG A 106 -3.14 -9.91 9.71
C ARG A 106 -3.42 -8.43 9.85
N PHE A 107 -2.78 -7.61 9.01
CA PHE A 107 -3.00 -6.18 8.92
C PHE A 107 -4.43 -5.88 8.43
N GLY A 108 -4.84 -6.57 7.36
CA GLY A 108 -6.14 -6.60 6.67
C GLY A 108 -7.36 -5.90 7.30
N PRO A 109 -8.50 -6.61 7.53
CA PRO A 109 -9.81 -5.95 7.69
C PRO A 109 -9.93 -4.95 8.85
N ALA A 110 -9.18 -5.14 9.95
CA ALA A 110 -9.25 -4.25 11.10
C ALA A 110 -8.48 -2.94 10.90
N HIS A 111 -7.54 -2.89 9.94
CA HIS A 111 -6.83 -1.67 9.57
C HIS A 111 -7.35 -1.07 8.26
N ASP A 112 -8.57 -1.43 7.84
CA ASP A 112 -9.26 -0.74 6.76
C ASP A 112 -9.48 0.74 7.13
N LYS A 113 -8.96 1.67 6.32
CA LYS A 113 -8.90 3.10 6.67
C LYS A 113 -10.30 3.68 6.93
N ALA A 114 -11.25 3.45 6.03
CA ALA A 114 -12.60 3.93 6.24
C ALA A 114 -13.26 3.25 7.45
N TYR A 115 -13.02 1.96 7.67
CA TYR A 115 -13.55 1.29 8.85
C TYR A 115 -13.09 1.95 10.14
N MET A 116 -11.78 2.16 10.28
CA MET A 116 -11.20 2.78 11.47
C MET A 116 -11.72 4.20 11.68
N LEU A 117 -11.83 4.98 10.60
CA LEU A 117 -12.35 6.35 10.66
C LEU A 117 -13.82 6.39 11.13
N PHE A 118 -14.67 5.52 10.58
CA PHE A 118 -16.09 5.44 10.95
C PHE A 118 -16.26 4.94 12.39
N GLU A 119 -15.50 3.92 12.79
CA GLU A 119 -15.49 3.45 14.18
C GLU A 119 -15.03 4.55 15.14
N ASN A 120 -14.00 5.32 14.77
CA ASN A 120 -13.53 6.39 15.63
C ASN A 120 -14.59 7.49 15.82
N GLU A 121 -15.35 7.86 14.78
CA GLU A 121 -16.45 8.82 14.92
C GLU A 121 -17.62 8.26 15.71
N LEU A 122 -17.97 6.99 15.51
CA LEU A 122 -18.98 6.32 16.33
C LEU A 122 -18.57 6.35 17.80
N ARG A 123 -17.30 6.05 18.11
CA ARG A 123 -16.77 6.10 19.47
C ARG A 123 -16.84 7.51 20.06
N LYS A 124 -16.54 8.56 19.29
CA LYS A 124 -16.73 9.95 19.76
C LYS A 124 -18.19 10.25 20.07
N ASP A 125 -19.11 9.83 19.19
CA ASP A 125 -20.54 10.06 19.36
C ASP A 125 -21.13 9.29 20.56
N THR A 126 -20.55 8.14 20.92
CA THR A 126 -21.04 7.28 22.02
C THR A 126 -20.18 7.32 23.29
N GLY A 127 -19.13 8.14 23.35
CA GLY A 127 -18.21 8.21 24.50
C GLY A 127 -17.30 6.97 24.67
N GLY A 128 -16.98 6.27 23.58
CA GLY A 128 -15.99 5.19 23.54
C GLY A 128 -14.54 5.70 23.50
N GLU A 129 -13.58 4.78 23.62
CA GLU A 129 -12.15 5.11 23.58
C GLU A 129 -11.69 5.40 22.14
N GLU A 130 -11.23 6.62 21.83
CA GLU A 130 -10.72 6.94 20.50
C GLU A 130 -9.55 6.04 20.08
N LEU A 131 -9.43 5.79 18.77
CA LEU A 131 -8.32 5.05 18.21
C LEU A 131 -7.03 5.87 18.25
N ASN A 132 -5.89 5.17 18.32
CA ASN A 132 -4.58 5.77 18.20
C ASN A 132 -4.51 6.63 16.90
N PRO A 133 -4.20 7.94 16.99
CA PRO A 133 -4.12 8.81 15.82
C PRO A 133 -3.18 8.31 14.71
N ASP A 134 -2.15 7.54 15.06
CA ASP A 134 -1.23 6.95 14.09
C ASP A 134 -1.90 5.97 13.11
N CYS A 135 -3.01 5.33 13.48
CA CYS A 135 -3.77 4.50 12.53
C CYS A 135 -4.71 5.31 11.61
N LEU A 136 -5.02 6.55 11.99
CA LEU A 136 -5.99 7.41 11.29
C LEU A 136 -5.33 8.40 10.33
N LYS A 137 -4.05 8.74 10.53
CA LYS A 137 -3.31 9.66 9.66
C LYS A 137 -3.08 9.10 8.25
N ARG A 138 -2.68 9.97 7.31
CA ARG A 138 -2.23 9.58 5.98
C ARG A 138 -0.89 8.86 6.02
N HIS A 139 -0.76 7.84 5.18
CA HIS A 139 0.48 7.08 4.99
C HIS A 139 0.88 7.09 3.52
N LEU A 140 2.14 7.38 3.24
CA LEU A 140 2.71 7.23 1.89
C LEU A 140 3.46 5.91 1.75
N VAL A 141 3.53 5.37 0.53
CA VAL A 141 4.27 4.13 0.29
C VAL A 141 4.99 4.13 -1.06
N SER A 142 6.19 3.55 -1.08
CA SER A 142 6.89 3.19 -2.32
C SER A 142 7.34 1.74 -2.30
N TYR A 143 7.41 1.11 -3.47
CA TYR A 143 7.67 -0.33 -3.61
C TYR A 143 8.93 -0.62 -4.42
N ILE A 144 9.77 -1.53 -3.92
CA ILE A 144 10.94 -2.07 -4.62
C ILE A 144 10.77 -3.60 -4.76
N SER A 145 10.25 -4.02 -5.91
CA SER A 145 10.19 -5.44 -6.32
C SER A 145 11.56 -5.86 -6.84
N VAL A 146 12.11 -7.00 -6.40
CA VAL A 146 13.45 -7.44 -6.81
C VAL A 146 13.47 -8.85 -7.37
N GLY A 147 13.81 -8.97 -8.65
CA GLY A 147 13.95 -10.23 -9.36
C GLY A 147 15.38 -10.52 -9.84
N GLY A 148 15.70 -11.81 -9.94
CA GLY A 148 17.00 -12.26 -10.44
C GLY A 148 17.12 -12.25 -11.96
N ALA A 149 16.04 -12.54 -12.70
CA ALA A 149 16.09 -12.68 -14.15
C ALA A 149 16.27 -11.34 -14.86
N THR A 150 16.90 -11.33 -16.03
CA THR A 150 17.08 -10.13 -16.86
C THR A 150 15.87 -9.75 -17.70
N THR A 151 14.84 -10.60 -17.74
CA THR A 151 13.60 -10.32 -18.47
C THR A 151 12.47 -9.95 -17.50
N PRO A 152 11.67 -8.93 -17.84
CA PRO A 152 10.65 -8.39 -16.93
C PRO A 152 9.48 -9.35 -16.67
N HIS A 153 9.24 -10.34 -17.53
CA HIS A 153 8.13 -11.29 -17.33
C HIS A 153 8.32 -12.21 -16.12
N TRP A 154 9.54 -12.37 -15.59
CA TRP A 154 9.77 -13.15 -14.37
C TRP A 154 9.46 -12.39 -13.08
N VAL A 155 9.13 -11.09 -13.18
CA VAL A 155 8.75 -10.24 -12.05
C VAL A 155 7.31 -9.73 -12.13
N ALA A 156 6.52 -10.25 -13.07
CA ALA A 156 5.20 -9.73 -13.41
C ALA A 156 4.22 -9.56 -12.24
N TYR A 157 4.21 -10.45 -11.24
CA TYR A 157 3.33 -10.30 -10.06
C TYR A 157 4.02 -9.68 -8.84
N GLY A 158 5.26 -9.20 -8.97
CA GLY A 158 6.00 -8.54 -7.90
C GLY A 158 5.29 -7.28 -7.43
N ILE A 159 5.27 -6.24 -8.27
CA ILE A 159 4.61 -4.97 -7.98
C ILE A 159 3.09 -5.09 -7.72
N PRO A 160 2.31 -5.85 -8.53
CA PRO A 160 0.90 -6.08 -8.22
C PRO A 160 0.67 -6.72 -6.84
N GLY A 161 1.49 -7.70 -6.45
CA GLY A 161 1.42 -8.32 -5.13
C GLY A 161 1.84 -7.37 -4.01
N MET A 162 2.82 -6.50 -4.26
CA MET A 162 3.29 -5.53 -3.27
C MET A 162 2.28 -4.42 -2.98
N ASN A 163 1.49 -4.01 -3.97
CA ASN A 163 0.41 -3.02 -3.79
C ASN A 163 -0.64 -3.45 -2.76
N LEU A 164 -0.77 -4.76 -2.49
CA LEU A 164 -1.68 -5.27 -1.44
C LEU A 164 -1.27 -4.81 -0.03
N PHE A 165 -0.01 -4.42 0.18
CA PHE A 165 0.48 -3.91 1.46
C PHE A 165 -0.21 -2.60 1.87
N GLY A 166 -0.33 -1.66 0.94
CA GLY A 166 -0.87 -0.34 1.22
C GLY A 166 -2.39 -0.29 1.25
N MET A 167 -3.06 -1.32 0.73
CA MET A 167 -4.50 -1.29 0.44
C MET A 167 -5.36 -1.04 1.68
N SER A 168 -5.09 -1.74 2.80
CA SER A 168 -5.94 -1.63 4.00
C SER A 168 -5.88 -0.23 4.60
N LEU A 169 -4.68 0.33 4.78
CA LEU A 169 -4.51 1.71 5.25
C LEU A 169 -4.79 2.78 4.18
N ASN A 170 -5.21 2.39 2.98
CA ASN A 170 -5.37 3.28 1.83
C ASN A 170 -4.11 4.15 1.58
N MET A 171 -2.92 3.55 1.68
CA MET A 171 -1.66 4.28 1.52
C MET A 171 -1.55 4.86 0.11
N LYS A 172 -1.15 6.13 0.01
CA LYS A 172 -0.88 6.76 -1.28
C LYS A 172 0.47 6.31 -1.81
N VAL A 173 0.44 5.61 -2.95
CA VAL A 173 1.65 5.20 -3.66
C VAL A 173 2.34 6.43 -4.26
N VAL A 174 3.64 6.58 -3.97
CA VAL A 174 4.48 7.65 -4.51
C VAL A 174 5.33 7.14 -5.68
N ASP A 175 5.93 5.96 -5.55
CA ASP A 175 6.87 5.43 -6.53
C ASP A 175 6.91 3.89 -6.52
N GLN A 176 7.26 3.28 -7.64
CA GLN A 176 7.46 1.85 -7.81
C GLN A 176 8.70 1.55 -8.65
N LEU A 177 9.53 0.63 -8.15
CA LEU A 177 10.71 0.11 -8.83
C LEU A 177 10.57 -1.41 -9.00
N ASP A 178 10.47 -1.86 -10.25
CA ASP A 178 10.55 -3.27 -10.60
C ASP A 178 11.99 -3.64 -11.02
N ALA A 179 12.80 -3.99 -10.03
CA ALA A 179 14.23 -4.26 -10.17
C ALA A 179 14.51 -5.69 -10.63
N TYR A 180 14.42 -5.94 -11.93
CA TYR A 180 14.90 -7.17 -12.57
C TYR A 180 16.34 -7.02 -13.06
N GLY A 181 17.04 -8.14 -13.26
CA GLY A 181 18.41 -8.16 -13.78
C GLY A 181 19.44 -7.55 -12.83
N ALA A 182 19.17 -7.57 -11.52
CA ALA A 182 19.95 -6.87 -10.50
C ALA A 182 21.40 -7.40 -10.33
N TYR A 183 21.76 -8.53 -10.94
CA TYR A 183 23.13 -9.05 -10.90
C TYR A 183 24.02 -8.48 -12.02
N VAL A 184 23.44 -7.82 -13.03
CA VAL A 184 24.17 -7.20 -14.13
C VAL A 184 24.76 -5.87 -13.62
N PRO A 185 26.10 -5.66 -13.64
CA PRO A 185 26.74 -4.51 -12.97
C PRO A 185 26.17 -3.14 -13.37
N ASP A 186 26.10 -2.82 -14.66
CA ASP A 186 25.60 -1.53 -15.13
C ASP A 186 24.12 -1.31 -14.76
N ASN A 187 23.33 -2.39 -14.78
CA ASN A 187 21.94 -2.33 -14.38
C ASN A 187 21.80 -2.17 -12.86
N HIS A 188 22.64 -2.85 -12.07
CA HIS A 188 22.67 -2.72 -10.62
C HIS A 188 22.88 -1.26 -10.18
N GLN A 189 23.81 -0.55 -10.84
CA GLN A 189 24.07 0.85 -10.57
C GLN A 189 22.84 1.73 -10.89
N LYS A 190 22.19 1.52 -12.03
CA LYS A 190 20.94 2.22 -12.38
C LYS A 190 19.83 1.96 -11.37
N LEU A 191 19.71 0.74 -10.86
CA LEU A 191 18.71 0.37 -9.86
C LEU A 191 18.99 1.05 -8.51
N LEU A 192 20.26 1.22 -8.11
CA LEU A 192 20.64 2.00 -6.94
C LEU A 192 20.25 3.47 -7.12
N GLU A 193 20.53 4.07 -8.27
CA GLU A 193 20.15 5.46 -8.57
C GLU A 193 18.63 5.68 -8.53
N LYS A 194 17.85 4.75 -9.12
CA LYS A 194 16.38 4.78 -9.02
C LYS A 194 15.90 4.65 -7.57
N SER A 195 16.55 3.79 -6.77
CA SER A 195 16.21 3.63 -5.34
C SER A 195 16.50 4.91 -4.56
N LYS A 196 17.63 5.56 -4.83
CA LYS A 196 17.99 6.86 -4.24
C LYS A 196 16.95 7.93 -4.56
N HIS A 197 16.56 8.05 -5.84
CA HIS A 197 15.51 8.99 -6.28
C HIS A 197 14.21 8.79 -5.52
N MET A 198 13.72 7.54 -5.45
CA MET A 198 12.52 7.15 -4.71
C MET A 198 12.59 7.59 -3.23
N GLY A 199 13.76 7.44 -2.60
CA GLY A 199 14.00 7.84 -1.21
C GLY A 199 13.88 9.33 -0.96
N THR A 200 14.41 10.16 -1.87
CA THR A 200 14.22 11.62 -1.79
C THR A 200 12.76 12.00 -2.06
N ARG A 201 12.16 11.42 -3.10
CA ARG A 201 10.81 11.75 -3.57
C ARG A 201 9.74 11.50 -2.52
N ILE A 202 9.82 10.39 -1.77
CA ILE A 202 8.83 10.07 -0.74
C ILE A 202 8.82 11.08 0.42
N VAL A 203 9.96 11.72 0.71
CA VAL A 203 10.06 12.75 1.75
C VAL A 203 9.48 14.08 1.28
N GLU A 204 9.71 14.44 0.03
CA GLU A 204 9.10 15.62 -0.61
C GLU A 204 7.57 15.46 -0.70
N ALA A 205 7.10 14.27 -1.06
CA ALA A 205 5.67 13.96 -1.17
C ALA A 205 4.90 14.13 0.15
N LEU A 206 5.57 14.04 1.31
CA LEU A 206 4.92 14.22 2.62
C LEU A 206 4.35 15.63 2.82
N ASP A 207 4.89 16.64 2.11
CA ASP A 207 4.38 18.03 2.19
C ASP A 207 3.28 18.34 1.16
N LEU A 208 2.97 17.39 0.28
CA LEU A 208 2.01 17.56 -0.82
C LEU A 208 0.67 16.93 -0.48
N LYS A 209 -0.41 17.42 -1.09
CA LYS A 209 -1.71 16.72 -1.13
C LYS A 209 -1.66 15.51 -2.07
N ASN A 210 -2.56 14.56 -1.89
CA ASN A 210 -2.60 13.34 -2.72
C ASN A 210 -2.71 13.63 -4.23
N SER A 211 -3.43 14.69 -4.61
CA SER A 211 -3.56 15.18 -5.99
C SER A 211 -2.32 15.86 -6.55
N GLU A 212 -1.43 16.36 -5.69
CA GLU A 212 -0.19 17.07 -6.06
C GLU A 212 0.99 16.11 -6.23
N ILE A 213 0.88 14.87 -5.74
CA ILE A 213 1.91 13.83 -5.92
C ILE A 213 1.85 13.28 -7.35
N THR A 214 2.82 13.69 -8.16
CA THR A 214 3.03 13.24 -9.55
C THR A 214 3.70 11.88 -9.63
N TRP A 215 3.38 11.13 -10.69
CA TRP A 215 4.04 9.86 -11.01
C TRP A 215 5.30 10.08 -11.85
N GLU A 216 6.44 9.57 -11.39
CA GLU A 216 7.75 9.70 -12.07
C GLU A 216 8.38 8.37 -12.47
N SER A 217 7.81 7.24 -12.02
CA SER A 217 8.28 5.90 -12.35
C SER A 217 7.81 5.45 -13.74
N ASP A 218 8.24 4.26 -14.14
CA ASP A 218 7.79 3.66 -15.40
C ASP A 218 6.24 3.50 -15.39
N PRO A 219 5.50 4.02 -16.39
CA PRO A 219 4.04 3.94 -16.39
C PRO A 219 3.56 2.52 -16.68
N GLY A 220 2.47 2.14 -16.03
CA GLY A 220 1.72 0.91 -16.32
C GLY A 220 0.54 1.12 -17.27
N VAL A 221 -0.32 0.11 -17.34
CA VAL A 221 -1.59 0.20 -18.09
C VAL A 221 -2.64 0.94 -17.27
N CYS A 222 -2.75 0.65 -15.97
CA CYS A 222 -3.68 1.34 -15.09
C CYS A 222 -3.08 2.68 -14.61
N PRO A 223 -3.78 3.81 -14.75
CA PRO A 223 -3.27 5.12 -14.33
C PRO A 223 -3.29 5.34 -12.81
N VAL A 224 -3.89 4.42 -12.03
CA VAL A 224 -4.00 4.55 -10.57
C VAL A 224 -2.90 3.77 -9.84
N CYS A 225 -2.77 2.47 -10.11
CA CYS A 225 -1.71 1.65 -9.48
C CYS A 225 -0.42 1.58 -10.30
N HIS A 226 -0.45 1.98 -11.58
CA HIS A 226 0.65 1.84 -12.53
C HIS A 226 1.15 0.39 -12.73
N CYS A 227 0.32 -0.61 -12.42
CA CYS A 227 0.55 -2.00 -12.81
C CYS A 227 0.23 -2.22 -14.30
N LYS A 228 0.81 -3.28 -14.88
CA LYS A 228 0.71 -3.60 -16.32
C LYS A 228 -0.39 -4.61 -16.62
N GLU A 229 -0.82 -5.36 -15.62
CA GLU A 229 -1.75 -6.47 -15.73
C GLU A 229 -3.20 -5.98 -15.79
N VAL A 230 -3.98 -6.57 -16.70
CA VAL A 230 -5.44 -6.42 -16.79
C VAL A 230 -6.07 -7.78 -17.02
N THR A 231 -7.31 -7.95 -16.56
CA THR A 231 -8.13 -9.13 -16.87
C THR A 231 -9.06 -8.83 -18.04
N LEU A 232 -9.32 -9.84 -18.87
CA LEU A 232 -10.21 -9.77 -20.01
C LEU A 232 -11.49 -10.57 -19.73
N ASN A 233 -12.62 -10.11 -20.27
CA ASN A 233 -13.91 -10.79 -20.12
C ASN A 233 -14.53 -11.25 -21.46
N GLY A 234 -13.77 -11.19 -22.55
CA GLY A 234 -14.24 -11.51 -23.91
C GLY A 234 -14.87 -10.34 -24.67
N THR A 235 -14.87 -9.14 -24.09
CA THR A 235 -15.26 -7.88 -24.75
C THR A 235 -14.06 -6.92 -24.81
N ASP A 236 -14.28 -5.69 -25.28
CA ASP A 236 -13.30 -4.61 -25.16
C ASP A 236 -13.16 -4.08 -23.73
N GLN A 237 -13.99 -4.53 -22.78
CA GLN A 237 -13.86 -4.17 -21.38
C GLN A 237 -12.77 -4.99 -20.69
N VAL A 238 -11.90 -4.29 -19.98
CA VAL A 238 -10.83 -4.89 -19.16
C VAL A 238 -10.92 -4.39 -17.75
N CYS A 239 -10.42 -5.16 -16.78
CA CYS A 239 -10.38 -4.76 -15.38
C CYS A 239 -8.94 -4.77 -14.85
N CYS A 240 -8.54 -3.73 -14.13
CA CYS A 240 -7.30 -3.75 -13.37
C CYS A 240 -7.51 -4.59 -12.09
N PRO A 241 -6.81 -5.74 -11.91
CA PRO A 241 -7.03 -6.61 -10.75
C PRO A 241 -6.59 -5.99 -9.42
N VAL A 242 -5.68 -5.01 -9.45
CA VAL A 242 -5.19 -4.32 -8.25
C VAL A 242 -6.18 -3.23 -7.82
N CYS A 243 -6.62 -2.39 -8.74
CA CYS A 243 -7.52 -1.28 -8.44
C CYS A 243 -9.00 -1.69 -8.40
N GLY A 244 -9.37 -2.74 -9.13
CA GLY A 244 -10.76 -3.15 -9.31
C GLY A 244 -11.57 -2.24 -10.25
N ILE A 245 -10.89 -1.49 -11.11
CA ILE A 245 -11.50 -0.50 -12.02
C ILE A 245 -11.53 -1.04 -13.44
N TYR A 246 -12.55 -0.65 -14.19
CA TYR A 246 -12.79 -1.04 -15.57
C TYR A 246 -12.29 0.02 -16.54
N GLY A 247 -11.80 -0.45 -17.68
CA GLY A 247 -11.37 0.39 -18.80
C GLY A 247 -11.77 -0.22 -20.12
N THR A 248 -11.76 0.60 -21.17
CA THR A 248 -12.04 0.16 -22.53
C THR A 248 -10.73 -0.01 -23.30
N LEU A 249 -10.49 -1.23 -23.78
CA LEU A 249 -9.40 -1.59 -24.67
C LEU A 249 -9.65 -0.99 -26.04
N LYS A 250 -8.69 -0.21 -26.54
CA LYS A 250 -8.68 0.34 -27.89
C LYS A 250 -7.45 -0.13 -28.63
N MET A 251 -7.63 -0.32 -29.94
CA MET A 251 -6.55 -0.70 -30.84
C MET A 251 -6.41 0.31 -31.97
N ASP A 252 -5.18 0.74 -32.22
CA ASP A 252 -4.77 1.49 -33.40
C ASP A 252 -3.69 0.68 -34.14
N GLY A 253 -4.12 -0.08 -35.15
CA GLY A 253 -3.29 -1.09 -35.79
C GLY A 253 -2.86 -2.17 -34.78
N THR A 254 -1.55 -2.25 -34.50
CA THR A 254 -0.98 -3.18 -33.49
C THR A 254 -0.76 -2.52 -32.13
N LYS A 255 -1.03 -1.22 -31.99
CA LYS A 255 -0.90 -0.53 -30.70
C LYS A 255 -2.17 -0.76 -29.89
N VAL A 256 -1.99 -1.11 -28.63
CA VAL A 256 -3.07 -1.30 -27.67
C VAL A 256 -2.99 -0.18 -26.64
N CYS A 257 -4.11 0.47 -26.38
CA CYS A 257 -4.28 1.35 -25.22
C CYS A 257 -5.53 0.95 -24.43
N VAL A 258 -5.56 1.28 -23.15
CA VAL A 258 -6.74 1.11 -22.31
C VAL A 258 -7.11 2.49 -21.78
N GLU A 259 -8.34 2.90 -22.02
CA GLU A 259 -8.87 4.14 -21.48
C GLU A 259 -9.70 3.87 -20.23
N PHE A 260 -9.37 4.55 -19.14
CA PHE A 260 -10.11 4.51 -17.88
C PHE A 260 -10.79 5.86 -17.68
N SER A 261 -12.11 5.87 -17.46
CA SER A 261 -12.84 7.10 -17.16
C SER A 261 -12.39 7.68 -15.81
N GLU A 262 -12.57 8.98 -15.61
CA GLU A 262 -12.29 9.61 -14.31
C GLU A 262 -13.15 9.01 -13.19
N GLU A 263 -14.39 8.60 -13.50
CA GLU A 263 -15.27 7.89 -12.58
C GLU A 263 -14.64 6.57 -12.12
N GLU A 264 -14.22 5.71 -13.06
CA GLU A 264 -13.57 4.44 -12.72
C GLU A 264 -12.27 4.66 -11.94
N GLN A 265 -11.46 5.66 -12.32
CA GLN A 265 -10.25 6.00 -11.57
C GLN A 265 -10.53 6.43 -10.12
N SER A 266 -11.58 7.24 -9.90
CA SER A 266 -12.01 7.71 -8.57
C SER A 266 -12.47 6.56 -7.68
N ARG A 267 -13.15 5.57 -8.26
CA ARG A 267 -13.70 4.40 -7.56
C ARG A 267 -12.69 3.30 -7.26
N SER A 268 -11.43 3.48 -7.66
CA SER A 268 -10.35 2.55 -7.34
C SER A 268 -10.28 2.23 -5.84
N ARG A 269 -10.08 0.96 -5.49
CA ARG A 269 -9.85 0.54 -4.09
C ARG A 269 -8.53 1.05 -3.51
N LEU A 270 -7.68 1.70 -4.32
CA LEU A 270 -6.49 2.44 -3.86
C LEU A 270 -6.76 3.93 -3.65
N LYS A 271 -7.97 4.41 -3.93
CA LYS A 271 -8.42 5.78 -3.68
C LYS A 271 -9.42 5.75 -2.54
N PHE A 272 -9.42 6.81 -1.73
CA PHE A 272 -10.27 6.86 -0.55
C PHE A 272 -11.77 6.77 -0.89
N THR A 273 -12.21 7.37 -2.01
CA THR A 273 -13.59 7.22 -2.52
C THR A 273 -13.98 5.76 -2.73
N GLY A 274 -13.14 4.94 -3.37
CA GLY A 274 -13.41 3.51 -3.52
C GLY A 274 -13.47 2.76 -2.18
N VAL A 275 -12.65 3.15 -1.20
CA VAL A 275 -12.68 2.58 0.15
C VAL A 275 -13.96 2.99 0.91
N LEU A 276 -14.50 4.19 0.68
CA LEU A 276 -15.82 4.61 1.19
C LEU A 276 -16.96 3.83 0.55
N GLU A 277 -16.93 3.62 -0.77
CA GLU A 277 -17.91 2.77 -1.47
C GLU A 277 -17.90 1.34 -0.91
N HIS A 278 -16.72 0.81 -0.62
CA HIS A 278 -16.58 -0.52 -0.04
C HIS A 278 -17.27 -0.65 1.33
N GLN A 279 -17.41 0.43 2.12
CA GLN A 279 -18.21 0.39 3.36
C GLN A 279 -19.67 0.07 3.09
N VAL A 280 -20.22 0.60 1.99
CA VAL A 280 -21.59 0.34 1.55
C VAL A 280 -21.73 -1.09 1.06
N GLU A 281 -20.77 -1.57 0.25
CA GLU A 281 -20.75 -2.94 -0.27
C GLU A 281 -20.71 -4.00 0.86
N GLN A 282 -20.00 -3.69 1.95
CA GLN A 282 -19.92 -4.55 3.13
C GLN A 282 -21.17 -4.46 4.04
N GLY A 283 -22.20 -3.71 3.64
CA GLY A 283 -23.45 -3.57 4.39
C GLY A 283 -23.28 -2.82 5.72
N ARG A 284 -22.26 -1.96 5.86
CA ARG A 284 -21.96 -1.30 7.13
C ARG A 284 -22.83 -0.08 7.42
N LYS A 285 -23.69 0.36 6.49
CA LYS A 285 -24.55 1.53 6.68
C LYS A 285 -25.39 1.45 7.95
N ASP A 286 -25.97 0.29 8.23
CA ASP A 286 -26.84 0.09 9.40
C ASP A 286 -26.09 0.13 10.75
N ARG A 287 -24.76 -0.01 10.72
CA ARG A 287 -23.92 0.07 11.91
C ARG A 287 -23.75 1.51 12.42
N TYR A 288 -23.86 2.50 11.53
CA TYR A 288 -23.53 3.89 11.84
C TYR A 288 -24.77 4.78 11.74
N PRO A 289 -25.30 5.29 12.87
CA PRO A 289 -26.48 6.16 12.86
C PRO A 289 -26.32 7.41 11.99
N ARG A 290 -25.09 7.93 11.87
CA ARG A 290 -24.72 9.11 11.10
C ARG A 290 -23.87 8.77 9.87
N PHE A 291 -24.12 7.61 9.25
CA PHE A 291 -23.33 7.08 8.13
C PHE A 291 -23.09 8.11 7.01
N ASP A 292 -24.17 8.70 6.49
CA ASP A 292 -24.06 9.62 5.35
C ASP A 292 -23.30 10.90 5.74
N GLU A 293 -23.40 11.37 6.99
CA GLU A 293 -22.59 12.49 7.50
C GLU A 293 -21.11 12.14 7.59
N TYR A 294 -20.77 10.92 8.02
CA TYR A 294 -19.39 10.45 8.06
C TYR A 294 -18.79 10.33 6.66
N VAL A 295 -19.56 9.81 5.69
CA VAL A 295 -19.14 9.76 4.28
C VAL A 295 -18.78 11.14 3.76
N GLU A 296 -19.65 12.14 3.94
CA GLU A 296 -19.37 13.51 3.48
C GLU A 296 -18.18 14.14 4.20
N LYS A 297 -18.06 13.92 5.51
CA LYS A 297 -16.90 14.38 6.30
C LYS A 297 -15.59 13.85 5.73
N PHE A 298 -15.49 12.55 5.52
CA PHE A 298 -14.23 11.94 5.10
C PHE A 298 -13.96 12.12 3.60
N ARG A 299 -14.99 12.22 2.77
CA ARG A 299 -14.82 12.62 1.36
C ARG A 299 -14.17 14.00 1.24
N ALA A 300 -14.53 14.94 2.11
CA ALA A 300 -13.91 16.27 2.16
C ALA A 300 -12.43 16.26 2.60
N MET A 301 -11.96 15.18 3.24
CA MET A 301 -10.60 15.03 3.76
C MET A 301 -9.71 14.13 2.89
N GLN A 302 -10.19 13.66 1.73
CA GLN A 302 -9.50 12.65 0.90
C GLN A 302 -8.09 13.06 0.41
N GLU A 303 -7.81 14.36 0.36
CA GLU A 303 -6.51 14.88 -0.07
C GLU A 303 -5.46 14.81 1.04
N GLU A 304 -5.92 14.77 2.29
CA GLU A 304 -5.13 14.73 3.52
C GLU A 304 -5.12 13.35 4.21
N LEU A 305 -5.84 12.35 3.65
CA LEU A 305 -5.95 10.98 4.17
C LEU A 305 -5.20 9.94 3.33
#